data_AF-A0A9D9FV61-F1
#
_entry.id   AF-A0A9D9FV61-F1
#
_cell.length_a   1.000
_cell.length_b   1.000
_cell.length_c   1.000
_cell.angle_alpha   90.00
_cell.angle_beta   90.00
_cell.angle_gamma   90.00
#
_symmetry.space_group_name_H-M   'P 1'
#
loop_
_entity.id
_entity.type
_entity.pdbx_description
1 polymer ?
#
loop_
_entity_poly.entity_id
_entity_poly.type
_entity_poly.pdbx_seq_one_letter_code
_entity_poly.pdbx_strand_id
1 'polypeptide(L)'
;MAEVDEDALPEDVKLIDCLPDLQNLLDHYVQRGRNDGHAGNGLVDYIYENFGAAQKIDAPVETWIRDKLPRANKIKPGKSYLAPQAFTKYHKVKSGRLAPIILCGGVKMGGDKIGHFFQLGYRIYYRKMGMNPLFGREVLEDHGVAARKAYNENSFFSIPDIAEQGAYRLLERKAGLSAPPKFSQADWNHQKEMNTFGIDSSGVYSPADILANDAGALFYAELASSKIGTPDLGKYIKKSWNESATLSKYKPEIGT
;
A
#
# COMPACT_ATOMS: atom_id res chain seq x y z
N MET A 1 2.60 -5.12 6.70
CA MET A 1 1.97 -5.13 8.04
C MET A 1 0.88 -6.19 7.98
N ALA A 2 0.70 -7.04 8.98
CA ALA A 2 -0.39 -8.02 9.01
C ALA A 2 -1.70 -7.31 9.38
N GLU A 3 -2.77 -7.67 8.69
CA GLU A 3 -4.06 -6.99 8.73
C GLU A 3 -4.75 -7.20 10.09
N VAL A 4 -5.64 -6.29 10.51
CA VAL A 4 -6.50 -6.52 11.68
C VAL A 4 -7.87 -5.92 11.38
N ASP A 5 -8.93 -6.65 11.67
CA ASP A 5 -10.32 -6.25 11.42
C ASP A 5 -11.05 -5.95 12.73
N GLU A 6 -12.33 -5.57 12.62
CA GLU A 6 -13.14 -5.18 13.77
C GLU A 6 -13.40 -6.30 14.78
N ASP A 7 -13.20 -7.56 14.40
CA ASP A 7 -13.37 -8.71 15.30
C ASP A 7 -12.33 -8.69 16.43
N ALA A 8 -11.18 -8.04 16.21
CA ALA A 8 -10.15 -7.83 17.23
C ALA A 8 -10.33 -6.53 18.05
N LEU A 9 -11.39 -5.75 17.79
CA LEU A 9 -11.72 -4.54 18.55
C LEU A 9 -12.67 -4.90 19.71
N PRO A 10 -12.25 -4.75 20.98
CA PRO A 10 -13.15 -5.01 22.11
C PRO A 10 -14.39 -4.11 22.07
N GLU A 11 -15.56 -4.64 22.46
CA GLU A 11 -16.84 -3.92 22.45
C GLU A 11 -16.82 -2.61 23.27
N ASP A 12 -15.99 -2.56 24.31
CA ASP A 12 -15.84 -1.41 25.20
C ASP A 12 -14.84 -0.35 24.67
N VAL A 13 -14.15 -0.60 23.56
CA VAL A 13 -13.22 0.35 22.93
C VAL A 13 -13.94 1.16 21.85
N LYS A 14 -13.99 2.48 22.03
CA LYS A 14 -14.64 3.40 21.09
C LYS A 14 -13.63 4.04 20.15
N LEU A 15 -13.81 3.84 18.85
CA LEU A 15 -13.06 4.53 17.82
C LEU A 15 -13.79 5.81 17.37
N ILE A 16 -13.02 6.87 17.15
CA ILE A 16 -13.42 8.14 16.55
C ILE A 16 -13.03 8.09 15.08
N ASP A 17 -13.92 8.57 14.21
CA ASP A 17 -13.67 8.59 12.78
C ASP A 17 -12.47 9.51 12.43
N CYS A 18 -11.50 8.97 11.69
CA CYS A 18 -10.30 9.67 11.27
C CYS A 18 -10.36 10.19 9.83
N LEU A 19 -11.46 9.98 9.09
CA LEU A 19 -11.60 10.47 7.72
C LEU A 19 -11.39 11.99 7.61
N PRO A 20 -11.96 12.85 8.48
CA PRO A 20 -11.72 14.29 8.37
C PRO A 20 -10.23 14.65 8.49
N ASP A 21 -9.49 14.01 9.39
CA ASP A 21 -8.06 14.25 9.54
C ASP A 21 -7.25 13.76 8.35
N LEU A 22 -7.60 12.58 7.82
CA LEU A 22 -6.94 12.02 6.65
C LEU A 22 -7.20 12.88 5.40
N GLN A 23 -8.44 13.37 5.22
CA GLN A 23 -8.80 14.29 4.15
C GLN A 23 -8.02 15.61 4.28
N ASN A 24 -8.00 16.22 5.46
CA ASN A 24 -7.26 17.46 5.70
C ASN A 24 -5.76 17.30 5.42
N LEU A 25 -5.19 16.15 5.79
CA LEU A 25 -3.79 15.84 5.52
C LEU A 25 -3.54 15.69 4.01
N LEU A 26 -4.39 14.96 3.29
CA LEU A 26 -4.31 14.85 1.84
C LEU A 26 -4.47 16.21 1.15
N ASP A 27 -5.45 17.01 1.58
CA ASP A 27 -5.71 18.36 1.06
C ASP A 27 -4.48 19.25 1.18
N HIS A 28 -3.77 19.17 2.30
CA HIS A 28 -2.53 19.87 2.50
C HIS A 28 -1.48 19.49 1.42
N TYR A 29 -1.28 18.20 1.16
CA TYR A 29 -0.32 17.74 0.14
C TYR A 29 -0.76 18.09 -1.29
N VAL A 30 -2.05 17.97 -1.60
CA VAL A 30 -2.60 18.34 -2.92
C VAL A 30 -2.48 19.83 -3.18
N GLN A 31 -2.82 20.66 -2.19
CA GLN A 31 -2.66 22.10 -2.31
C GLN A 31 -1.19 22.48 -2.47
N ARG A 32 -0.28 21.87 -1.70
CA ARG A 32 1.16 22.12 -1.82
C ARG A 32 1.68 21.74 -3.20
N GLY A 33 1.37 20.54 -3.71
CA GLY A 33 1.79 20.12 -5.05
C GLY A 33 1.31 21.06 -6.14
N ARG A 34 0.08 21.58 -6.04
CA ARG A 34 -0.42 22.59 -6.97
C ARG A 34 0.28 23.94 -6.85
N ASN A 35 0.55 24.41 -5.64
CA ASN A 35 1.32 25.64 -5.41
C ASN A 35 2.74 25.53 -5.99
N ASP A 36 3.31 24.33 -5.96
CA ASP A 36 4.62 24.00 -6.55
C ASP A 36 4.54 23.82 -8.09
N GLY A 37 3.36 23.99 -8.70
CA GLY A 37 3.15 23.94 -10.16
C GLY A 37 2.83 22.55 -10.73
N HIS A 38 2.63 21.53 -9.89
CA HIS A 38 2.26 20.20 -10.35
C HIS A 38 0.79 20.13 -10.80
N ALA A 39 0.55 19.49 -11.94
CA ALA A 39 -0.79 19.23 -12.50
C ALA A 39 -0.82 17.89 -13.24
N GLY A 40 -2.02 17.37 -13.52
CA GLY A 40 -2.18 16.12 -14.26
C GLY A 40 -1.45 14.94 -13.58
N ASN A 41 -0.72 14.17 -14.39
CA ASN A 41 0.13 13.08 -13.88
C ASN A 41 1.27 13.58 -12.98
N GLY A 42 1.79 14.79 -13.20
CA GLY A 42 2.81 15.36 -12.32
C GLY A 42 2.30 15.61 -10.90
N LEU A 43 1.00 15.89 -10.73
CA LEU A 43 0.37 15.97 -9.40
C LEU A 43 0.17 14.58 -8.79
N VAL A 44 -0.20 13.59 -9.61
CA VAL A 44 -0.30 12.19 -9.16
C VAL A 44 1.04 11.68 -8.61
N ASP A 45 2.13 11.89 -9.34
CA ASP A 45 3.48 11.51 -8.91
C ASP A 45 3.87 12.21 -7.61
N TYR A 46 3.65 13.52 -7.53
CA TYR A 46 3.91 14.29 -6.32
C TYR A 46 3.19 13.72 -5.09
N ILE A 47 1.89 13.43 -5.23
CA ILE A 47 1.09 12.90 -4.12
C ILE A 47 1.51 11.49 -3.76
N TYR A 48 1.80 10.65 -4.75
CA TYR A 48 2.38 9.36 -4.47
C TYR A 48 3.67 9.49 -3.65
N GLU A 49 4.66 10.23 -4.12
CA GLU A 49 5.97 10.32 -3.47
C GLU A 49 5.91 10.95 -2.06
N ASN A 50 5.08 11.98 -1.88
CA ASN A 50 5.07 12.77 -0.65
C ASN A 50 4.05 12.29 0.38
N PHE A 51 3.09 11.47 -0.03
CA PHE A 51 2.01 11.01 0.83
C PHE A 51 1.85 9.47 0.84
N GLY A 52 1.86 8.85 -0.34
CA GLY A 52 1.54 7.43 -0.54
C GLY A 52 2.72 6.45 -0.54
N ALA A 53 3.93 6.89 -0.87
CA ALA A 53 5.05 6.01 -1.20
C ALA A 53 5.82 5.51 0.03
N ALA A 54 6.14 4.22 0.03
CA ALA A 54 6.95 3.55 1.04
C ALA A 54 8.46 3.49 0.69
N GLN A 55 9.00 4.46 -0.05
CA GLN A 55 10.46 4.56 -0.23
C GLN A 55 11.18 4.89 1.10
N LYS A 56 10.45 5.49 2.04
CA LYS A 56 10.79 5.51 3.45
C LYS A 56 10.24 4.21 4.05
N ILE A 57 10.95 3.61 5.01
CA ILE A 57 10.64 2.31 5.66
C ILE A 57 9.13 2.07 5.91
N ASP A 58 8.34 3.13 6.11
CA ASP A 58 6.88 3.12 5.97
C ASP A 58 6.40 4.34 5.15
N ALA A 59 5.26 4.24 4.46
CA ALA A 59 4.68 5.39 3.76
C ALA A 59 4.30 6.51 4.75
N PRO A 60 4.36 7.80 4.34
CA PRO A 60 3.97 8.91 5.21
C PRO A 60 2.57 8.74 5.81
N VAL A 61 1.60 8.29 5.02
CA VAL A 61 0.24 8.02 5.49
C VAL A 61 0.17 6.87 6.52
N GLU A 62 0.92 5.79 6.31
CA GLU A 62 0.98 4.66 7.25
C GLU A 62 1.70 5.04 8.55
N THR A 63 2.78 5.83 8.44
CA THR A 63 3.49 6.42 9.58
C THR A 63 2.55 7.32 10.38
N TRP A 64 1.76 8.16 9.71
CA TRP A 64 0.78 9.02 10.37
C TRP A 64 -0.29 8.21 11.10
N ILE A 65 -0.86 7.18 10.46
CA ILE A 65 -1.84 6.28 11.08
C ILE A 65 -1.26 5.63 12.34
N ARG A 66 -0.03 5.11 12.26
CA ARG A 66 0.61 4.39 13.36
C ARG A 66 1.06 5.27 14.52
N ASP A 67 1.70 6.39 14.19
CA ASP A 67 2.50 7.16 15.15
C ASP A 67 1.81 8.46 15.59
N LYS A 68 0.82 8.95 14.82
CA LYS A 68 0.19 10.26 15.07
C LYS A 68 -1.28 10.16 15.44
N LEU A 69 -2.00 9.11 15.03
CA LEU A 69 -3.39 8.95 15.46
C LEU A 69 -3.48 8.65 16.97
N PRO A 70 -4.35 9.35 17.72
CA PRO A 70 -4.53 9.09 19.14
C PRO A 70 -5.07 7.67 19.36
N ARG A 71 -4.40 6.90 20.20
CA ARG A 71 -4.79 5.51 20.48
C ARG A 71 -6.02 5.45 21.39
N ALA A 72 -6.98 4.62 21.00
CA ALA A 72 -8.14 4.27 21.80
C ALA A 72 -7.77 3.19 22.83
N ASN A 73 -8.48 3.20 23.94
CA ASN A 73 -8.52 2.12 24.92
C ASN A 73 -9.90 2.08 25.60
N LYS A 74 -10.06 1.19 26.59
CA LYS A 74 -11.33 0.99 27.31
C LYS A 74 -11.84 2.24 28.04
N ILE A 75 -10.95 3.15 28.41
CA ILE A 75 -11.25 4.35 29.20
C ILE A 75 -11.38 5.58 28.29
N LYS A 76 -10.51 5.68 27.28
CA LYS A 76 -10.38 6.87 26.44
C LYS A 76 -10.63 6.52 24.96
N PRO A 77 -11.62 7.14 24.31
CA PRO A 77 -11.79 7.04 22.86
C PRO A 77 -10.56 7.57 22.10
N GLY A 78 -10.30 7.01 20.93
CA GLY A 78 -9.19 7.39 20.05
C GLY A 78 -9.49 7.06 18.60
N LYS A 79 -8.58 7.35 17.69
CA LYS A 79 -8.74 7.15 16.24
C LYS A 79 -8.11 5.86 15.72
N SER A 80 -7.28 5.22 16.54
CA SER A 80 -6.62 3.96 16.21
C SER A 80 -6.61 3.02 17.40
N TYR A 81 -6.60 1.71 17.17
CA TYR A 81 -6.45 0.69 18.21
C TYR A 81 -5.47 -0.38 17.74
N LEU A 82 -4.43 -0.64 18.52
CA LEU A 82 -3.47 -1.70 18.23
C LEU A 82 -3.88 -2.97 18.99
N ALA A 83 -4.51 -3.91 18.28
CA ALA A 83 -4.93 -5.17 18.87
C ALA A 83 -3.72 -6.00 19.32
N PRO A 84 -3.74 -6.59 20.52
CA PRO A 84 -2.73 -7.57 20.91
C PRO A 84 -2.85 -8.79 19.99
N GLN A 85 -1.71 -9.29 19.49
CA GLN A 85 -1.69 -10.37 18.49
C GLN A 85 -2.44 -11.64 18.93
N ALA A 86 -2.44 -11.95 20.23
CA ALA A 86 -3.17 -13.06 20.81
C ALA A 86 -4.70 -13.01 20.58
N PHE A 87 -5.26 -11.84 20.31
CA PHE A 87 -6.69 -11.63 20.03
C PHE A 87 -6.97 -11.43 18.54
N THR A 88 -6.02 -11.77 17.66
CA THR A 88 -6.17 -11.67 16.22
C THR A 88 -6.07 -13.04 15.57
N LYS A 89 -6.52 -13.14 14.31
CA LYS A 89 -6.26 -14.31 13.44
C LYS A 89 -4.78 -14.61 13.18
N TYR A 90 -3.87 -13.72 13.61
CA TYR A 90 -2.42 -13.94 13.52
C TYR A 90 -1.81 -14.50 14.81
N HIS A 91 -2.60 -14.96 15.78
CA HIS A 91 -2.11 -15.43 17.09
C HIS A 91 -1.08 -16.58 17.02
N LYS A 92 -1.05 -17.37 15.92
CA LYS A 92 -0.04 -18.44 15.72
C LYS A 92 1.24 -17.99 14.99
N VAL A 93 1.29 -16.75 14.48
CA VAL A 93 2.45 -16.24 13.73
C VAL A 93 3.56 -15.83 14.70
N LYS A 94 4.79 -16.34 14.54
CA LYS A 94 5.89 -16.09 15.51
C LYS A 94 6.30 -14.62 15.66
N SER A 95 6.13 -13.83 14.60
CA SER A 95 6.43 -12.40 14.61
C SER A 95 5.71 -11.72 13.45
N GLY A 96 4.98 -10.65 13.74
CA GLY A 96 4.35 -9.81 12.71
C GLY A 96 4.04 -8.44 13.27
N ARG A 97 4.26 -7.40 12.48
CA ARG A 97 3.74 -6.06 12.80
C ARG A 97 2.28 -6.03 12.38
N LEU A 98 1.37 -5.86 13.33
CA LEU A 98 -0.05 -5.70 13.07
C LEU A 98 -0.38 -4.24 12.74
N ALA A 99 -1.27 -4.05 11.78
CA ALA A 99 -1.83 -2.73 11.50
C ALA A 99 -2.79 -2.32 12.62
N PRO A 100 -2.81 -1.04 13.00
CA PRO A 100 -3.84 -0.56 13.92
C PRO A 100 -5.21 -0.61 13.23
N ILE A 101 -6.24 -1.00 13.97
CA ILE A 101 -7.63 -0.85 13.58
C ILE A 101 -7.98 0.64 13.63
N ILE A 102 -8.59 1.16 12.59
CA ILE A 102 -9.09 2.54 12.51
C ILE A 102 -10.57 2.54 12.18
N LEU A 103 -11.26 3.63 12.54
CA LEU A 103 -12.57 3.98 11.98
C LEU A 103 -12.34 5.11 10.98
N CYS A 104 -12.65 4.89 9.71
CA CYS A 104 -12.47 5.88 8.66
C CYS A 104 -13.69 5.87 7.74
N GLY A 105 -14.41 6.99 7.66
CA GLY A 105 -15.60 7.11 6.81
C GLY A 105 -16.72 6.16 7.22
N GLY A 106 -16.89 5.93 8.53
CA GLY A 106 -17.84 4.96 9.07
C GLY A 106 -17.44 3.48 8.90
N VAL A 107 -16.26 3.18 8.33
CA VAL A 107 -15.76 1.81 8.12
C VAL A 107 -14.65 1.50 9.13
N LYS A 108 -14.81 0.42 9.89
CA LYS A 108 -13.74 -0.14 10.72
C LYS A 108 -12.88 -1.08 9.89
N MET A 109 -11.58 -0.89 9.88
CA MET A 109 -10.65 -1.69 9.08
C MET A 109 -9.22 -1.57 9.60
N GLY A 110 -8.32 -2.42 9.11
CA GLY A 110 -6.88 -2.27 9.30
C GLY A 110 -6.38 -1.01 8.59
N GLY A 111 -5.52 -0.24 9.25
CA GLY A 111 -4.95 0.99 8.71
C GLY A 111 -4.08 0.78 7.47
N ASP A 112 -3.59 -0.45 7.25
CA ASP A 112 -2.86 -0.88 6.06
C ASP A 112 -3.69 -0.68 4.76
N LYS A 113 -5.02 -0.77 4.81
CA LYS A 113 -5.89 -0.55 3.65
C LYS A 113 -5.72 0.83 3.02
N ILE A 114 -5.41 1.83 3.85
CA ILE A 114 -5.06 3.18 3.37
C ILE A 114 -3.71 3.16 2.64
N GLY A 115 -2.74 2.40 3.17
CA GLY A 115 -1.47 2.16 2.49
C GLY A 115 -1.67 1.51 1.12
N HIS A 116 -2.44 0.43 1.05
CA HIS A 116 -2.82 -0.27 -0.19
C HIS A 116 -3.46 0.66 -1.22
N PHE A 117 -4.44 1.47 -0.79
CA PHE A 117 -5.11 2.48 -1.60
C PHE A 117 -4.10 3.42 -2.31
N PHE A 118 -3.15 4.00 -1.58
CA PHE A 118 -2.18 4.91 -2.21
C PHE A 118 -1.05 4.17 -2.94
N GLN A 119 -0.54 3.07 -2.37
CA GLN A 119 0.65 2.39 -2.86
C GLN A 119 0.39 1.59 -4.14
N LEU A 120 -0.53 0.63 -4.06
CA LEU A 120 -0.86 -0.25 -5.17
C LEU A 120 -1.85 0.43 -6.12
N GLY A 121 -2.72 1.32 -5.62
CA GLY A 121 -3.59 2.13 -6.47
C GLY A 121 -2.84 2.98 -7.47
N TYR A 122 -1.72 3.60 -7.07
CA TYR A 122 -0.83 4.33 -7.98
C TYR A 122 -0.28 3.45 -9.11
N ARG A 123 0.15 2.23 -8.76
CA ARG A 123 0.67 1.27 -9.74
C ARG A 123 -0.41 0.84 -10.72
N ILE A 124 -1.61 0.55 -10.23
CA ILE A 124 -2.75 0.17 -11.07
C ILE A 124 -3.16 1.34 -11.97
N TYR A 125 -3.18 2.57 -11.47
CA TYR A 125 -3.48 3.78 -12.24
C TYR A 125 -2.57 3.90 -13.47
N TYR A 126 -1.24 3.92 -13.29
CA TYR A 126 -0.32 4.04 -14.41
C TYR A 126 -0.41 2.86 -15.37
N ARG A 127 -0.59 1.64 -14.86
CA ARG A 127 -0.81 0.45 -15.69
C ARG A 127 -2.06 0.59 -16.58
N LYS A 128 -3.17 1.10 -16.03
CA LYS A 128 -4.41 1.35 -16.79
C LYS A 128 -4.21 2.40 -17.90
N MET A 129 -3.25 3.31 -17.74
CA MET A 129 -2.85 4.27 -18.77
C MET A 129 -1.89 3.71 -19.83
N GLY A 130 -1.50 2.43 -19.76
CA GLY A 130 -0.45 1.86 -20.62
C GLY A 130 0.94 2.42 -20.32
N MET A 131 1.12 3.01 -19.14
CA MET A 131 2.36 3.59 -18.67
C MET A 131 3.00 2.68 -17.61
N ASN A 132 4.32 2.69 -17.54
CA ASN A 132 5.01 2.12 -16.39
C ASN A 132 5.12 3.25 -15.35
N PRO A 133 4.65 3.08 -14.10
CA PRO A 133 4.90 4.09 -13.07
C PRO A 133 6.40 4.39 -13.01
N LEU A 134 6.78 5.62 -12.65
CA LEU A 134 8.18 6.10 -12.62
C LEU A 134 9.10 5.38 -11.61
N PHE A 135 8.78 4.14 -11.23
CA PHE A 135 9.66 3.15 -10.59
C PHE A 135 10.79 2.65 -11.53
N GLY A 136 11.36 3.55 -12.32
CA GLY A 136 12.55 3.29 -13.12
C GLY A 136 13.87 3.49 -12.36
N ARG A 137 13.89 3.91 -11.09
CA ARG A 137 15.16 4.22 -10.40
C ARG A 137 15.40 3.50 -9.08
N GLU A 138 14.72 3.77 -7.98
CA GLU A 138 15.41 3.49 -6.70
C GLU A 138 15.34 2.05 -6.15
N VAL A 139 14.32 1.23 -6.42
CA VAL A 139 14.32 -0.16 -5.92
C VAL A 139 15.23 -1.09 -6.77
N LEU A 140 15.61 -0.69 -7.97
CA LEU A 140 16.62 -1.41 -8.76
C LEU A 140 18.02 -0.79 -8.63
N GLU A 141 18.12 0.51 -8.32
CA GLU A 141 19.40 1.15 -8.05
C GLU A 141 19.93 0.82 -6.66
N ASP A 142 19.12 0.72 -5.60
CA ASP A 142 19.61 0.32 -4.26
C ASP A 142 20.02 -1.16 -4.22
N HIS A 143 19.28 -2.02 -4.92
CA HIS A 143 19.63 -3.42 -5.08
C HIS A 143 20.78 -3.63 -6.09
N GLY A 144 20.91 -2.77 -7.11
CA GLY A 144 22.01 -2.79 -8.07
C GLY A 144 23.32 -2.26 -7.48
N VAL A 145 23.27 -1.27 -6.58
CA VAL A 145 24.40 -0.79 -5.80
C VAL A 145 24.81 -1.81 -4.74
N ALA A 146 23.85 -2.43 -4.04
CA ALA A 146 24.12 -3.54 -3.13
C ALA A 146 24.70 -4.77 -3.85
N ALA A 147 24.18 -5.12 -5.03
CA ALA A 147 24.71 -6.21 -5.86
C ALA A 147 26.10 -5.89 -6.42
N ARG A 148 26.35 -4.63 -6.83
CA ARG A 148 27.68 -4.19 -7.30
C ARG A 148 28.70 -4.12 -6.16
N LYS A 149 28.28 -3.75 -4.96
CA LYS A 149 29.09 -3.81 -3.74
C LYS A 149 29.44 -5.26 -3.39
N ALA A 150 28.47 -6.17 -3.39
CA ALA A 150 28.70 -7.61 -3.17
C ALA A 150 29.58 -8.26 -4.25
N TYR A 151 29.43 -7.87 -5.53
CA TYR A 151 30.28 -8.27 -6.65
C TYR A 151 31.74 -7.80 -6.47
N ASN A 152 31.93 -6.53 -6.09
CA ASN A 152 33.27 -5.97 -5.85
C ASN A 152 33.91 -6.52 -4.56
N GLU A 153 33.11 -6.96 -3.59
CA GLU A 153 33.55 -7.56 -2.32
C GLU A 153 33.67 -9.10 -2.39
N ASN A 154 33.51 -9.72 -3.56
CA ASN A 154 33.57 -11.18 -3.78
C ASN A 154 32.64 -12.02 -2.89
N SER A 155 31.54 -11.46 -2.40
CA SER A 155 30.54 -12.18 -1.58
C SER A 155 29.42 -12.75 -2.46
N PHE A 156 29.76 -13.73 -3.29
CA PHE A 156 28.85 -14.31 -4.29
C PHE A 156 27.85 -15.34 -3.75
N PHE A 157 27.97 -15.74 -2.48
CA PHE A 157 27.18 -16.86 -1.93
C PHE A 157 25.79 -16.46 -1.38
N SER A 158 25.35 -15.22 -1.53
CA SER A 158 24.11 -14.74 -0.87
C SER A 158 23.15 -13.93 -1.75
N ILE A 159 23.29 -13.96 -3.07
CA ILE A 159 22.35 -13.26 -3.97
C ILE A 159 21.36 -14.28 -4.57
N PRO A 160 20.05 -14.18 -4.29
CA PRO A 160 19.05 -15.01 -4.95
C PRO A 160 18.99 -14.69 -6.45
N ASP A 161 18.87 -15.71 -7.31
CA ASP A 161 18.73 -15.67 -8.79
C ASP A 161 17.84 -14.53 -9.36
N ILE A 162 16.90 -14.04 -8.57
CA ILE A 162 15.97 -12.95 -8.92
C ILE A 162 16.70 -11.62 -9.15
N ALA A 163 17.79 -11.35 -8.44
CA ALA A 163 18.55 -10.10 -8.55
C ALA A 163 19.38 -10.03 -9.84
N GLU A 164 19.89 -11.16 -10.32
CA GLU A 164 20.65 -11.25 -11.57
C GLU A 164 19.73 -10.99 -12.78
N GLN A 165 18.53 -11.59 -12.79
CA GLN A 165 17.55 -11.36 -13.87
C GLN A 165 17.00 -9.92 -13.89
N GLY A 166 17.00 -9.21 -12.76
CA GLY A 166 16.63 -7.80 -12.70
C GLY A 166 17.67 -6.89 -13.37
N ALA A 167 18.95 -7.16 -13.12
CA ALA A 167 20.07 -6.39 -13.67
C ALA A 167 20.22 -6.59 -15.19
N TYR A 168 20.10 -7.82 -15.70
CA TYR A 168 20.18 -8.11 -17.14
C TYR A 168 19.09 -7.41 -17.94
N ARG A 169 17.84 -7.46 -17.46
CA ARG A 169 16.70 -6.78 -18.13
C ARG A 169 16.85 -5.26 -18.18
N LEU A 170 17.58 -4.68 -17.23
CA LEU A 170 17.84 -3.24 -17.20
C LEU A 170 18.93 -2.85 -18.21
N LEU A 171 19.98 -3.67 -18.33
CA LEU A 171 21.05 -3.49 -19.31
C LEU A 171 20.53 -3.65 -20.74
N GLU A 172 19.70 -4.67 -21.00
CA GLU A 172 19.05 -4.86 -22.30
C GLU A 172 18.20 -3.65 -22.70
N ARG A 173 17.44 -3.07 -21.77
CA ARG A 173 16.63 -1.87 -22.05
C ARG A 173 17.46 -0.62 -22.30
N LYS A 174 18.50 -0.40 -21.48
CA LYS A 174 19.44 0.72 -21.71
C LYS A 174 20.19 0.58 -23.03
N ALA A 175 20.43 -0.65 -23.48
CA ALA A 175 21.01 -0.96 -24.77
C ALA A 175 19.99 -0.99 -25.93
N GLY A 176 18.69 -0.74 -25.67
CA GLY A 176 17.64 -0.78 -26.69
C GLY A 176 17.30 -2.19 -27.20
N LEU A 177 17.78 -3.24 -26.52
CA LEU A 177 17.65 -4.65 -26.92
C LEU A 177 16.30 -5.27 -26.51
N SER A 178 15.58 -4.67 -25.57
CA SER A 178 14.22 -5.09 -25.22
C SER A 178 13.30 -3.89 -24.98
N ALA A 179 12.11 -3.93 -25.59
CA ALA A 179 11.04 -2.99 -25.24
C ALA A 179 10.54 -3.31 -23.81
N PRO A 180 10.07 -2.32 -23.04
CA PRO A 180 9.35 -2.62 -21.81
C PRO A 180 8.21 -3.59 -22.15
N PRO A 181 8.03 -4.68 -21.39
CA PRO A 181 6.97 -5.64 -21.68
C PRO A 181 5.66 -4.87 -21.75
N LYS A 182 4.98 -4.97 -22.90
CA LYS A 182 3.62 -4.46 -23.05
C LYS A 182 2.75 -5.27 -22.10
N PHE A 183 2.44 -4.69 -20.95
CA PHE A 183 1.62 -5.33 -19.96
C PHE A 183 0.14 -5.13 -20.33
N SER A 184 -0.64 -6.21 -20.32
CA SER A 184 -2.09 -6.13 -20.45
C SER A 184 -2.75 -6.42 -19.10
N GLN A 185 -3.85 -5.73 -18.77
CA GLN A 185 -4.63 -5.98 -17.55
C GLN A 185 -5.07 -7.44 -17.45
N ALA A 186 -5.24 -8.15 -18.57
CA ALA A 186 -5.58 -9.58 -18.61
C ALA A 186 -4.53 -10.47 -17.91
N ASP A 187 -3.29 -10.00 -17.79
CA ASP A 187 -2.19 -10.72 -17.12
C ASP A 187 -2.05 -10.38 -15.63
N TRP A 188 -2.85 -9.43 -15.09
CA TRP A 188 -3.03 -9.19 -13.64
C TRP A 188 -4.38 -9.76 -13.21
N ASN A 189 -4.45 -11.08 -13.20
CA ASN A 189 -5.61 -11.79 -12.70
C ASN A 189 -5.42 -12.10 -11.20
N HIS A 190 -6.50 -12.57 -10.58
CA HIS A 190 -6.51 -13.20 -9.25
C HIS A 190 -5.27 -14.07 -8.99
N GLN A 191 -4.77 -14.77 -10.01
CA GLN A 191 -3.63 -15.68 -9.94
C GLN A 191 -2.29 -14.99 -9.62
N LYS A 192 -2.03 -13.76 -10.09
CA LYS A 192 -0.79 -13.06 -9.73
C LYS A 192 -0.82 -12.48 -8.32
N GLU A 193 -2.01 -12.07 -7.86
CA GLU A 193 -2.20 -11.71 -6.45
C GLU A 193 -2.20 -12.94 -5.54
N MET A 194 -2.61 -14.11 -6.03
CA MET A 194 -2.40 -15.37 -5.30
C MET A 194 -0.90 -15.71 -5.17
N ASN A 195 -0.05 -15.22 -6.08
CA ASN A 195 1.36 -15.57 -6.11
C ASN A 195 2.24 -14.53 -5.39
N THR A 196 2.97 -13.69 -6.13
CA THR A 196 4.12 -12.88 -5.63
C THR A 196 3.76 -11.81 -4.59
N PHE A 197 2.50 -11.36 -4.52
CA PHE A 197 2.06 -10.28 -3.64
C PHE A 197 0.90 -10.65 -2.70
N GLY A 198 0.46 -11.91 -2.66
CA GLY A 198 -0.60 -12.36 -1.76
C GLY A 198 -0.31 -13.76 -1.23
N ILE A 199 -1.24 -14.72 -1.36
CA ILE A 199 -1.25 -15.93 -0.53
C ILE A 199 0.07 -16.71 -0.53
N ASP A 200 0.79 -16.76 -1.66
CA ASP A 200 2.08 -17.47 -1.71
C ASP A 200 3.23 -16.76 -1.01
N SER A 201 3.18 -15.44 -0.94
CA SER A 201 4.20 -14.61 -0.29
C SER A 201 3.90 -14.34 1.18
N SER A 202 2.66 -13.95 1.48
CA SER A 202 2.22 -13.47 2.80
C SER A 202 1.41 -14.50 3.57
N GLY A 203 0.96 -15.57 2.91
CA GLY A 203 -0.02 -16.50 3.46
C GLY A 203 -1.45 -15.96 3.44
N VAL A 204 -1.70 -14.78 2.85
CA VAL A 204 -3.01 -14.11 2.84
C VAL A 204 -3.42 -13.67 1.44
N TYR A 205 -4.64 -13.99 1.04
CA TYR A 205 -5.35 -13.36 -0.08
C TYR A 205 -6.48 -12.50 0.49
N SER A 206 -6.37 -11.18 0.32
CA SER A 206 -7.28 -10.19 0.89
C SER A 206 -8.11 -9.52 -0.20
N PRO A 207 -9.39 -9.89 -0.41
CA PRO A 207 -10.23 -9.18 -1.36
C PRO A 207 -10.51 -7.73 -0.93
N ALA A 208 -10.38 -7.43 0.37
CA ALA A 208 -10.43 -6.06 0.87
C ALA A 208 -9.26 -5.20 0.34
N ASP A 209 -8.03 -5.74 0.29
CA ASP A 209 -6.89 -5.06 -0.34
C ASP A 209 -7.13 -4.76 -1.81
N ILE A 210 -7.63 -5.73 -2.57
CA ILE A 210 -7.92 -5.56 -4.00
C ILE A 210 -8.87 -4.38 -4.22
N LEU A 211 -9.95 -4.33 -3.43
CA LEU A 211 -10.93 -3.26 -3.52
C LEU A 211 -10.36 -1.90 -3.09
N ALA A 212 -9.45 -1.87 -2.13
CA ALA A 212 -8.73 -0.65 -1.75
C ALA A 212 -7.78 -0.19 -2.86
N ASN A 213 -7.03 -1.11 -3.47
CA ASN A 213 -6.11 -0.83 -4.57
C ASN A 213 -6.87 -0.25 -5.78
N ASP A 214 -8.00 -0.88 -6.17
CA ASP A 214 -8.81 -0.43 -7.30
C ASP A 214 -9.42 0.95 -7.07
N ALA A 215 -9.91 1.20 -5.86
CA ALA A 215 -10.40 2.51 -5.47
C ALA A 215 -9.27 3.57 -5.50
N GLY A 216 -8.06 3.20 -5.10
CA GLY A 216 -6.88 4.06 -5.21
C GLY A 216 -6.56 4.43 -6.65
N ALA A 217 -6.68 3.47 -7.58
CA ALA A 217 -6.49 3.74 -9.00
C ALA A 217 -7.53 4.72 -9.56
N LEU A 218 -8.79 4.60 -9.12
CA LEU A 218 -9.85 5.55 -9.47
C LEU A 218 -9.56 6.95 -8.89
N PHE A 219 -9.09 7.02 -7.64
CA PHE A 219 -8.67 8.26 -7.01
C PHE A 219 -7.58 8.99 -7.79
N TYR A 220 -6.52 8.28 -8.20
CA TYR A 220 -5.45 8.89 -8.99
C TYR A 220 -5.93 9.35 -10.36
N ALA A 221 -6.86 8.63 -11.00
CA ALA A 221 -7.47 9.08 -12.24
C ALA A 221 -8.30 10.36 -12.05
N GLU A 222 -9.10 10.45 -10.98
CA GLU A 222 -9.83 11.69 -10.66
C GLU A 222 -8.86 12.83 -10.36
N LEU A 223 -7.81 12.58 -9.56
CA LEU A 223 -6.78 13.57 -9.22
C LEU A 223 -6.07 14.12 -10.45
N ALA A 224 -5.69 13.26 -11.40
CA ALA A 224 -5.05 13.67 -12.65
C ALA A 224 -5.96 14.54 -13.53
N SER A 225 -7.26 14.25 -13.53
CA SER A 225 -8.25 15.04 -14.28
C SER A 225 -8.66 16.35 -13.59
N SER A 226 -8.45 16.44 -12.27
CA SER A 226 -8.95 17.54 -11.44
C SER A 226 -8.06 18.77 -11.52
N LYS A 227 -8.66 19.88 -11.98
CA LYS A 227 -8.00 21.20 -12.00
C LYS A 227 -8.09 21.95 -10.67
N ILE A 228 -9.09 21.67 -9.84
CA ILE A 228 -9.40 22.42 -8.61
C ILE A 228 -9.91 21.44 -7.53
N GLY A 229 -9.52 21.69 -6.28
CA GLY A 229 -9.88 20.85 -5.13
C GLY A 229 -9.22 19.47 -5.11
N THR A 230 -9.31 18.81 -3.97
CA THR A 230 -8.90 17.42 -3.78
C THR A 230 -10.10 16.51 -3.99
N PRO A 231 -9.95 15.32 -4.61
CA PRO A 231 -11.00 14.32 -4.59
C PRO A 231 -11.39 13.96 -3.14
N ASP A 232 -12.69 13.87 -2.87
CA ASP A 232 -13.23 13.47 -1.57
C ASP A 232 -12.92 12.00 -1.31
N LEU A 233 -12.05 11.72 -0.34
CA LEU A 233 -11.64 10.37 0.06
C LEU A 233 -12.81 9.52 0.55
N GLY A 234 -13.84 10.13 1.14
CA GLY A 234 -15.02 9.42 1.62
C GLY A 234 -15.76 8.66 0.51
N LYS A 235 -15.67 9.14 -0.74
CA LYS A 235 -16.28 8.46 -1.91
C LYS A 235 -15.66 7.09 -2.18
N TYR A 236 -14.40 6.90 -1.78
CA TYR A 236 -13.61 5.72 -2.10
C TYR A 236 -13.65 4.67 -1.01
N ILE A 237 -13.81 5.09 0.24
CA ILE A 237 -13.85 4.16 1.38
C ILE A 237 -15.19 3.42 1.37
N LYS A 238 -15.14 2.09 1.29
CA LYS A 238 -16.31 1.23 1.23
C LYS A 238 -16.30 0.24 2.38
N LYS A 239 -17.50 -0.17 2.81
CA LYS A 239 -17.68 -1.22 3.82
C LYS A 239 -16.94 -2.51 3.44
N SER A 240 -16.76 -2.77 2.15
CA SER A 240 -16.04 -3.95 1.64
C SER A 240 -14.53 -3.94 1.90
N TRP A 241 -13.96 -2.86 2.44
CA TRP A 241 -12.57 -2.84 2.93
C TRP A 241 -12.44 -3.42 4.35
N ASN A 242 -13.55 -3.65 5.03
CA ASN A 242 -13.58 -4.40 6.27
C ASN A 242 -13.60 -5.90 5.95
N GLU A 243 -12.60 -6.63 6.44
CA GLU A 243 -12.42 -8.06 6.14
C GLU A 243 -13.48 -8.96 6.78
N SER A 244 -14.11 -8.52 7.87
CA SER A 244 -15.28 -9.19 8.44
C SER A 244 -16.49 -9.13 7.51
N ALA A 245 -16.54 -8.12 6.60
CA ALA A 245 -17.53 -8.03 5.53
C ALA A 245 -17.04 -8.68 4.21
N THR A 246 -15.73 -8.78 4.01
CA THR A 246 -15.09 -9.31 2.79
C THR A 246 -13.99 -10.31 3.17
N LEU A 247 -14.39 -11.55 3.42
CA LEU A 247 -13.52 -12.57 4.02
C LEU A 247 -12.27 -12.86 3.17
N SER A 248 -11.11 -12.70 3.80
CA SER A 248 -9.81 -13.10 3.27
C SER A 248 -9.63 -14.62 3.30
N LYS A 249 -8.76 -15.14 2.43
CA LYS A 249 -8.33 -16.54 2.45
C LYS A 249 -6.91 -16.62 3.01
N TYR A 250 -6.67 -17.64 3.82
CA TYR A 250 -5.40 -17.83 4.53
C TYR A 250 -4.80 -19.18 4.18
N LYS A 251 -3.47 -19.27 4.14
CA LYS A 251 -2.79 -20.57 4.15
C LYS A 251 -2.96 -21.25 5.52
N PRO A 252 -2.98 -22.59 5.60
CA PRO A 252 -3.17 -23.31 6.86
C PRO A 252 -2.18 -22.95 7.97
N GLU A 253 -0.96 -22.53 7.61
CA GLU A 253 0.07 -22.07 8.54
C GLU A 253 -0.22 -20.70 9.18
N ILE A 254 -1.10 -19.89 8.58
CA ILE A 254 -1.62 -18.69 9.21
C ILE A 254 -2.78 -19.13 10.10
N GLY A 255 -2.63 -18.89 11.40
CA GLY A 255 -3.49 -19.46 12.43
C GLY A 255 -4.93 -18.99 12.43
N THR A 256 -5.71 -19.42 11.44
CA THR A 256 -7.17 -19.39 11.47
C THR A 256 -7.69 -20.30 12.59
#